data_AF-A0A1J5H9J2-F1
#
_entry.id   AF-A0A1J5H9J2-F1
#
_cell.length_a   1.000
_cell.length_b   1.000
_cell.length_c   1.000
_cell.angle_alpha   90.00
_cell.angle_beta   90.00
_cell.angle_gamma   90.00
#
_symmetry.space_group_name_H-M   'P 1'
#
loop_
_entity.id
_entity.type
_entity.pdbx_description
1 polymer ?
#
loop_
_entity_poly.entity_id
_entity_poly.type
_entity_poly.pdbx_seq_one_letter_code
_entity_poly.pdbx_strand_id
1 'polypeptide(L)' 'MNYTNFQTRKLEAINVLINIKDEVVFRKIEEKIKETCVESTIKQFTQKQLVERAKRANEDFKNGKFMSQENLIKESENW' A
#
# COMPACT_ATOMS: atom_id res chain seq x y z
N MET A 1 -13.00 32.13 -6.53
CA MET A 1 -12.82 30.89 -5.74
C MET A 1 -11.34 30.56 -5.79
N ASN A 2 -10.59 30.79 -4.70
CA ASN A 2 -9.13 30.69 -4.73
C ASN A 2 -8.71 29.21 -4.68
N TYR A 3 -8.14 28.71 -5.77
CA TYR A 3 -7.41 27.44 -5.75
C TYR A 3 -6.13 27.64 -4.93
N THR A 4 -6.15 27.27 -3.64
CA THR A 4 -4.92 27.23 -2.85
C THR A 4 -4.04 26.10 -3.36
N ASN A 5 -2.85 26.48 -3.86
CA ASN A 5 -1.81 25.56 -4.34
C ASN A 5 -1.52 24.49 -3.28
N PHE A 6 -1.28 23.25 -3.69
CA PHE A 6 -0.93 22.14 -2.81
C PHE A 6 0.21 22.48 -1.84
N GLN A 7 1.21 23.23 -2.30
CA GLN A 7 2.32 23.69 -1.44
C GLN A 7 1.83 24.63 -0.33
N THR A 8 0.93 25.56 -0.66
CA THR A 8 0.31 26.46 0.33
C THR A 8 -0.46 25.68 1.39
N ARG A 9 -1.25 24.68 0.98
CA ARG A 9 -2.02 23.83 1.91
C ARG A 9 -1.12 23.00 2.83
N LYS A 10 0.05 22.56 2.36
CA LYS A 10 1.03 21.85 3.20
C LYS A 10 1.62 22.78 4.27
N LEU A 11 1.98 24.01 3.89
CA LEU A 11 2.51 25.00 4.82
C LEU A 11 1.48 25.40 5.88
N GLU A 12 0.21 25.59 5.48
CA GLU A 12 -0.89 25.85 6.40
C GLU A 12 -1.08 24.69 7.40
N ALA A 13 -1.04 23.44 6.92
CA ALA A 13 -1.14 22.28 7.80
C ALA A 13 0.01 22.20 8.82
N ILE A 14 1.25 22.47 8.40
CA ILE A 14 2.41 22.50 9.32
C ILE A 14 2.22 23.57 10.38
N ASN A 15 1.77 24.78 10.00
CA ASN A 15 1.51 25.86 10.94
C ASN A 15 0.43 25.50 11.96
N VAL A 16 -0.64 24.81 11.53
CA VAL A 16 -1.67 24.33 12.46
C VAL A 16 -1.08 23.33 13.45
N LEU A 17 -0.30 22.35 12.96
CA LEU A 17 0.30 21.30 13.80
C LEU A 17 1.23 21.88 14.88
N ILE A 18 2.06 22.87 14.54
CA ILE A 18 2.98 23.52 15.48
C ILE A 18 2.23 24.22 16.63
N ASN A 19 1.03 24.72 16.38
CA ASN A 19 0.24 25.47 17.36
C ASN A 19 -0.68 24.60 18.23
N ILE A 20 -0.71 23.28 18.01
CA ILE A 20 -1.48 22.36 18.85
C ILE A 20 -0.82 22.28 20.24
N LYS A 21 -1.58 22.61 21.28
CA LYS A 21 -1.15 22.54 22.68
C LYS A 21 -1.69 21.32 23.43
N ASP A 22 -2.72 20.69 22.86
CA ASP A 22 -3.37 19.52 23.45
C ASP A 22 -2.64 18.25 23.00
N GLU A 23 -1.93 17.63 23.94
CA GLU A 23 -1.16 16.40 23.75
C GLU A 23 -2.04 15.22 23.28
N VAL A 24 -3.29 15.15 23.74
CA VAL A 24 -4.22 14.08 23.34
C VAL A 24 -4.63 14.25 21.89
N VAL A 25 -4.85 15.48 21.45
CA VAL A 25 -5.14 15.80 20.05
C VAL A 25 -3.92 15.53 19.18
N PHE A 26 -2.73 15.96 19.61
CA PHE A 26 -1.50 15.74 18.86
C PHE A 26 -1.21 14.24 18.67
N ARG A 27 -1.34 13.44 19.74
CA ARG A 27 -1.16 11.98 19.68
C ARG A 27 -2.06 11.30 18.67
N LYS A 28 -3.35 11.67 18.60
CA LYS A 28 -4.28 11.11 17.59
C LYS A 28 -3.86 11.43 16.16
N ILE A 29 -3.29 12.61 15.94
CA ILE A 29 -2.78 13.01 14.63
C ILE A 29 -1.53 12.20 14.29
N GLU A 30 -0.60 12.02 15.24
CA GLU A 30 0.59 11.19 15.06
C GLU A 30 0.23 9.74 14.72
N GLU A 31 -0.75 9.16 15.42
CA GLU A 31 -1.26 7.81 15.12
C GLU A 31 -1.78 7.73 13.68
N LYS A 32 -2.56 8.71 13.24
CA LYS A 32 -3.10 8.73 11.87
C LYS A 32 -2.02 8.93 10.80
N ILE A 33 -1.02 9.76 11.08
CA ILE A 33 0.15 9.94 10.19
C ILE A 33 0.93 8.62 10.12
N LYS A 34 1.16 7.95 11.24
CA LYS A 34 1.82 6.63 11.28
C LYS A 34 1.04 5.59 10.48
N GLU A 35 -0.28 5.49 10.63
CA GLU A 35 -1.11 4.60 9.81
C GLU A 35 -0.99 4.85 8.30
N THR A 36 -0.77 6.11 7.90
CA THR A 36 -0.66 6.50 6.49
C THR A 36 0.77 6.37 5.95
N CYS A 37 1.77 6.59 6.80
CA CYS A 37 3.20 6.48 6.49
C CYS A 37 3.79 5.09 6.73
N VAL A 38 3.06 4.18 7.37
CA VAL A 38 3.23 2.75 7.17
C VAL A 38 2.80 2.51 5.72
N GLU A 39 3.68 2.88 4.78
CA GLU A 39 3.74 2.26 3.47
C GLU A 39 3.48 0.79 3.73
N SER A 40 2.49 0.23 3.03
CA SER A 40 2.23 -1.21 3.08
C SER A 40 3.59 -1.90 3.05
N THR A 41 3.99 -2.53 4.15
CA THR A 41 5.25 -3.29 4.23
C THR A 41 5.32 -4.34 3.13
N ILE A 42 4.17 -4.64 2.53
CA ILE A 42 3.99 -5.24 1.22
C ILE A 42 4.43 -4.25 0.12
N LYS A 43 5.69 -4.39 -0.30
CA LYS A 43 6.21 -3.73 -1.51
C LYS A 43 5.29 -4.03 -2.69
N GLN A 44 4.59 -3.00 -3.18
CA GLN A 44 3.71 -3.13 -4.34
C GLN A 44 4.53 -3.49 -5.58
N PHE A 45 3.99 -4.37 -6.43
CA PHE A 45 4.62 -4.65 -7.72
C PHE A 45 4.53 -3.43 -8.62
N THR A 46 5.63 -3.11 -9.29
CA THR A 46 5.63 -2.18 -10.42
C THR A 46 4.85 -2.75 -11.60
N GLN A 47 4.40 -1.89 -12.51
CA GLN A 47 3.73 -2.32 -13.75
C GLN A 47 4.56 -3.34 -14.53
N LYS A 48 5.89 -3.13 -14.63
CA LYS A 48 6.80 -4.06 -15.30
C LYS A 48 6.79 -5.44 -14.65
N GLN A 49 6.83 -5.50 -13.32
CA GLN A 49 6.80 -6.76 -12.57
C GLN A 49 5.46 -7.49 -12.72
N LEU A 50 4.34 -6.76 -12.77
CA LEU A 50 3.03 -7.34 -13.05
C LEU A 50 2.97 -7.96 -14.44
N VAL A 51 3.48 -7.26 -15.46
CA VAL A 51 3.56 -7.76 -16.84
C VAL A 51 4.45 -8.99 -16.94
N GLU A 52 5.62 -8.99 -16.30
CA GLU A 52 6.53 -10.13 -16.27
C GLU A 52 5.89 -11.34 -15.57
N ARG A 53 5.19 -11.13 -14.45
CA ARG A 53 4.48 -12.19 -13.74
C ARG A 53 3.36 -12.80 -14.59
N ALA A 54 2.58 -11.97 -15.30
CA ALA A 54 1.53 -12.45 -16.18
C ALA A 54 2.09 -13.28 -17.36
N LYS A 55 3.20 -12.85 -17.95
CA LYS A 55 3.90 -13.62 -19.00
C LYS A 55 4.35 -14.99 -18.49
N ARG A 56 4.98 -15.03 -17.32
CA ARG A 56 5.42 -16.28 -16.69
C ARG A 56 4.26 -17.22 -16.42
N ALA A 57 3.15 -16.72 -15.86
CA ALA A 57 1.96 -17.53 -15.59
C ALA A 57 1.39 -18.16 -16.88
N ASN A 58 1.37 -17.41 -17.99
CA ASN A 58 0.94 -17.93 -19.28
C ASN A 58 1.89 -19.01 -19.83
N GLU A 59 3.20 -18.85 -19.64
CA GLU A 59 4.19 -19.86 -20.02
C GLU A 59 4.07 -21.13 -19.16
N ASP A 60 3.90 -20.97 -17.84
CA ASP A 60 3.70 -22.08 -16.91
C ASP A 60 2.45 -22.88 -17.28
N PHE A 61 1.34 -22.21 -17.59
CA PHE A 61 0.13 -22.88 -18.07
C PHE A 61 0.37 -23.67 -19.37
N LYS A 62 1.02 -23.07 -20.37
CA LYS A 62 1.35 -23.74 -21.64
C LYS A 62 2.27 -24.95 -21.44
N ASN A 63 3.18 -24.87 -20.48
CA ASN A 63 4.12 -25.93 -20.16
C ASN A 63 3.53 -26.98 -19.20
N GLY A 64 2.24 -26.90 -18.87
CA GLY A 64 1.57 -27.83 -17.95
C GLY A 64 1.98 -27.65 -16.48
N LYS A 65 2.67 -26.55 -16.13
CA LYS A 65 3.07 -26.19 -14.77
C LYS A 65 1.96 -25.43 -14.06
N PHE A 66 0.78 -26.03 -13.99
CA PHE A 66 -0.34 -25.51 -13.22
C PHE A 66 -0.87 -26.60 -12.30
N MET A 67 -1.61 -26.19 -11.27
CA MET A 67 -2.24 -27.10 -10.31
C MET A 67 -3.75 -26.96 -10.41
N SER A 68 -4.50 -28.06 -10.27
CA SER A 68 -5.95 -27.99 -10.12
C SER A 68 -6.33 -27.43 -8.76
N GLN A 69 -7.56 -26.95 -8.63
CA GLN A 69 -8.05 -26.40 -7.37
C GLN A 69 -8.00 -27.44 -6.24
N GLU A 70 -8.35 -28.70 -6.53
CA GLU A 70 -8.35 -29.79 -5.56
C GLU A 70 -6.93 -30.10 -5.05
N ASN A 71 -5.93 -30.06 -5.94
CA ASN A 71 -4.54 -30.28 -5.55
C ASN A 71 -3.99 -29.09 -4.75
N LEU A 72 -4.37 -27.87 -5.10
CA LEU A 72 -3.98 -26.66 -4.37
C LEU A 72 -4.51 -26.67 -2.93
N ILE A 73 -5.77 -27.07 -2.75
CA ILE A 73 -6.39 -27.19 -1.42
C ILE A 73 -5.61 -28.18 -0.56
N LYS A 74 -5.28 -29.36 -1.09
CA LYS A 74 -4.49 -30.38 -0.38
C LYS A 74 -3.10 -29.89 0.01
N GLU A 75 -2.44 -29.13 -0.86
CA GLU A 75 -1.12 -28.56 -0.56
C GLU A 75 -1.22 -27.50 0.55
N SER A 76 -2.27 -26.67 0.51
CA SER A 76 -2.47 -25.58 1.47
C SER A 76 -2.75 -26.02 2.90
N GLU A 77 -3.15 -27.29 3.11
CA GLU A 77 -3.32 -27.86 4.46
C GLU A 77 -2.01 -27.90 5.27
N ASN A 78 -0.85 -27.74 4.62
CA ASN A 78 0.47 -27.77 5.24
C ASN A 78 1.20 -26.42 5.23
N TRP A 79 0.52 -25.32 4.87
CA TRP A 79 1.07 -23.95 4.91
C TRP A 79 0.90 -23.31 6.28
#